data_AF-A0A948HV48-F1
#
_entry.id   AF-A0A948HV48-F1
#
_cell.length_a   1.000
_cell.length_b   1.000
_cell.length_c   1.000
_cell.angle_alpha   90.00
_cell.angle_beta   90.00
_cell.angle_gamma   90.00
#
_symmetry.space_group_name_H-M   'P 1'
#
loop_
_entity.id
_entity.type
_entity.pdbx_description
1 polymer ?
#
loop_
_entity_poly.entity_id
_entity_poly.type
_entity_poly.pdbx_seq_one_letter_code
_entity_poly.pdbx_strand_id
1 'polypeptide(L)' 'MPTISMFYGIIVRMYFAPKEHPPPHFHVYYGEHKATIDIRTCEVNYVSVCENGSAAG' A
#
# COMPACT_ATOMS: atom_id res chain seq x y z
N MET A 1 -0.30 -2.30 -9.45
CA MET A 1 0.26 -1.08 -8.80
C MET A 1 1.77 -1.02 -9.01
N PRO A 2 2.35 0.00 -9.68
CA PRO A 2 3.81 0.16 -9.72
C PRO A 2 4.43 0.38 -8.33
N THR A 3 5.63 -0.17 -8.12
CA THR A 3 6.48 0.16 -6.96
C THR A 3 7.18 1.48 -7.22
N ILE A 4 7.03 2.43 -6.29
CA ILE A 4 7.57 3.79 -6.42
C ILE A 4 8.74 4.06 -5.49
N SER A 5 8.91 3.25 -4.43
CA SER A 5 10.04 3.32 -3.50
C SER A 5 10.22 1.98 -2.77
N MET A 6 11.46 1.66 -2.40
CA MET A 6 11.79 0.46 -1.64
C MET A 6 13.01 0.71 -0.75
N PHE A 7 12.88 0.46 0.56
CA PHE A 7 13.95 0.68 1.55
C PHE A 7 13.71 -0.15 2.80
N TYR A 8 14.76 -0.67 3.45
CA TYR A 8 14.66 -1.46 4.70
C TYR A 8 13.59 -2.59 4.68
N GLY A 9 13.33 -3.22 3.53
CA GLY A 9 12.29 -4.23 3.37
C GLY A 9 10.86 -3.69 3.28
N ILE A 10 10.70 -2.37 3.28
CA ILE A 10 9.45 -1.66 3.04
C ILE A 10 9.27 -1.45 1.54
N ILE A 11 8.14 -1.86 0.99
CA ILE A 11 7.77 -1.66 -0.41
C ILE A 11 6.60 -0.70 -0.49
N VAL A 12 6.77 0.41 -1.22
CA VAL A 12 5.73 1.42 -1.42
C VAL A 12 5.19 1.32 -2.85
N ARG A 13 3.88 1.09 -3.00
CA ARG A 13 3.20 0.94 -4.29
C ARG A 13 2.03 1.89 -4.40
N MET A 14 1.80 2.44 -5.57
CA MET A 14 0.66 3.34 -5.82
C MET A 14 0.04 3.01 -7.16
N TYR A 15 -1.30 3.07 -7.25
CA TYR A 15 -2.01 3.03 -8.52
C TYR A 15 -2.58 4.41 -8.82
N PHE A 16 -2.17 5.00 -9.94
CA PHE A 16 -2.63 6.32 -10.35
C PHE A 16 -3.81 6.21 -11.32
N ALA A 17 -5.02 6.13 -10.76
CA ALA A 17 -6.27 6.17 -11.53
C ALA A 17 -7.34 7.00 -10.80
N PRO A 18 -7.27 8.35 -10.85
CA PRO A 18 -8.11 9.23 -10.04
C PRO A 18 -9.63 9.05 -10.20
N LYS A 19 -10.09 8.53 -11.35
CA LYS A 19 -11.52 8.27 -11.62
C LYS A 19 -12.00 6.92 -11.11
N GLU A 20 -11.11 5.94 -10.98
CA GLU A 20 -11.46 4.54 -10.69
C GLU A 20 -11.06 4.14 -9.26
N HIS A 21 -10.20 4.93 -8.61
CA HIS A 21 -9.59 4.57 -7.34
C HIS A 21 -9.54 5.73 -6.33
N PRO A 22 -10.68 6.37 -6.00
CA PRO A 22 -10.78 7.27 -4.86
C PRO A 22 -10.94 6.51 -3.53
N PRO A 23 -10.48 7.05 -2.38
CA PRO A 23 -9.67 8.26 -2.23
C PRO A 23 -8.19 8.03 -2.60
N PRO A 24 -7.38 9.08 -2.82
CA PRO A 24 -5.96 8.95 -3.12
C PRO A 24 -5.20 8.27 -1.97
N HIS A 25 -4.61 7.11 -2.23
CA HIS A 25 -3.83 6.36 -1.25
C HIS A 25 -2.67 5.60 -1.89
N PHE A 26 -1.70 5.20 -1.07
CA PHE A 26 -0.65 4.26 -1.46
C PHE A 26 -0.60 3.08 -0.49
N HIS A 27 -0.04 1.98 -0.96
CA HIS A 27 0.13 0.76 -0.20
C HIS A 27 1.56 0.63 0.28
N VAL A 28 1.69 0.19 1.53
CA VAL A 28 2.97 -0.11 2.17
C VAL A 28 2.97 -1.58 2.55
N TYR A 29 4.03 -2.28 2.22
CA TYR A 29 4.21 -3.69 2.54
C TYR A 29 5.49 -3.86 3.36
N TYR A 30 5.41 -4.65 4.43
CA TYR A 30 6.56 -5.02 5.27
C TYR A 30 6.37 -6.42 5.86
N GLY A 31 7.15 -7.39 5.35
CA GLY A 31 6.93 -8.80 5.67
C GLY A 31 5.52 -9.24 5.28
N GLU A 32 4.78 -9.77 6.24
CA GLU A 32 3.38 -10.18 6.05
C GLU A 32 2.37 -9.03 6.25
N HIS A 33 2.83 -7.83 6.61
CA HIS A 33 1.96 -6.70 6.86
C HIS A 33 1.74 -5.89 5.59
N LYS A 34 0.49 -5.48 5.39
CA LYS A 34 0.07 -4.54 4.36
C LYS A 34 -0.71 -3.41 5.02
N ALA A 35 -0.37 -2.17 4.69
CA ALA A 35 -1.09 -0.99 5.10
C ALA A 35 -1.50 -0.13 3.90
N THR A 36 -2.59 0.62 4.05
CA THR A 36 -3.00 1.68 3.12
C THR A 36 -2.88 3.03 3.82
N ILE A 37 -2.22 3.98 3.18
CA ILE A 37 -1.98 5.33 3.71
C ILE A 37 -2.74 6.35 2.86
N ASP A 38 -3.55 7.19 3.51
CA ASP A 38 -4.21 8.31 2.83
C ASP A 38 -3.18 9.40 2.49
N ILE A 39 -3.15 9.84 1.23
CA ILE A 39 -2.16 10.83 0.77
C ILE A 39 -2.42 12.22 1.35
N ARG A 40 -3.67 12.54 1.69
CA ARG A 40 -4.08 13.86 2.18
C ARG A 40 -3.83 14.01 3.67
N THR A 41 -4.07 12.96 4.47
CA THR A 41 -3.93 13.02 5.93
C THR A 41 -2.64 12.37 6.44
N CYS A 42 -1.97 11.55 5.63
CA CYS A 42 -0.85 10.69 6.05
C CYS A 42 -1.22 9.69 7.16
N GLU A 43 -2.51 9.41 7.35
CA GLU A 43 -2.99 8.44 8.33
C GLU A 43 -3.05 7.03 7.74
N VAL A 44 -2.94 6.05 8.64
CA VAL A 44 -3.11 4.63 8.31
C VAL A 44 -4.61 4.33 8.27
N ASN A 45 -5.13 3.94 7.10
CA ASN A 45 -6.55 3.61 6.93
C ASN A 45 -6.88 2.17 7.33
N TYR A 46 -6.01 1.23 6.96
CA TYR A 46 -6.22 -0.19 7.20
C TYR A 46 -4.89 -0.93 7.26
N VAL A 47 -4.79 -1.91 8.16
CA VAL A 47 -3.66 -2.85 8.27
C VAL A 47 -4.19 -4.27 8.20
N SER A 48 -3.61 -5.09 7.34
CA SER A 48 -3.85 -6.53 7.29
C SER A 48 -2.56 -7.31 7.41
N VAL A 49 -2.66 -8.49 8.02
CA VAL A 49 -1.63 -9.53 7.95
C VAL A 49 -2.03 -10.50 6.84
N CYS A 50 -1.15 -10.71 5.88
CA CYS A 50 -1.29 -11.71 4.84
C CYS A 50 -0.76 -13.04 5.38
N GLU A 51 -1.58 -13.78 6.13
CA GLU A 51 -1.24 -15.15 6.52
C GLU A 51 -1.05 -16.00 5.25
N ASN A 52 0.14 -16.59 5.07
CA ASN A 52 0.49 -17.52 3.99
C ASN A 52 0.75 -16.91 2.59
N GLY A 53 1.43 -15.78 2.50
CA GLY A 53 2.15 -15.42 1.27
C GLY A 53 1.30 -14.97 0.07
N SER A 54 0.00 -14.71 0.23
CA SER A 54 -0.78 -14.03 -0.80
C SER A 54 -0.55 -12.51 -0.74
N ALA A 55 0.66 -12.09 -1.08
CA ALA A 55 0.91 -10.73 -1.56
C ALA A 55 0.34 -10.62 -2.99
N ALA A 56 -0.98 -10.70 -3.12
CA ALA A 56 -1.62 -10.57 -4.42
C ALA A 56 -1.41 -9.15 -4.97
N GLY A 57 -0.54 -9.07 -5.98
CA GLY A 57 -0.69 -8.30 -7.23
C GLY A 57 -0.92 -6.80 -7.13
#